data_AF-A0A951K8M9-F1
#
_entry.id   AF-A0A951K8M9-F1
#
_cell.length_a   1.000
_cell.length_b   1.000
_cell.length_c   1.000
_cell.angle_alpha   90.00
_cell.angle_beta   90.00
_cell.angle_gamma   90.00
#
_symmetry.space_group_name_H-M   'P 1'
#
loop_
_entity.id
_entity.type
_entity.pdbx_description
1 polymer ?
#
loop_
_entity_poly.entity_id
_entity_poly.type
_entity_poly.pdbx_seq_one_letter_code
_entity_poly.pdbx_strand_id
1 'polypeptide(L)'
;MTTSTSKRVLLYRFDRQPLEGIVNPAMYLLPDRVELMSLSGALQNIPYAEMKALCFVSDAGPATLFTQHNLFERRPKVPGLWTRFSFRDGDKLDGILSHNLLEWPATGYLITPPRPGATRQRVFIPRSALAGTELRGVVGTSLAAAGLRKRPAPQDGQLTMFDS
;
A
#
# COMPACT_ATOMS: atom_id res chain seq x y z
N MET A 1 -18.98 8.01 -7.78
CA MET A 1 -17.56 8.30 -8.05
C MET A 1 -17.17 7.55 -9.32
N THR A 2 -16.75 8.24 -10.37
CA THR A 2 -16.31 7.62 -11.63
C THR A 2 -15.00 6.87 -11.40
N THR A 3 -15.08 5.55 -11.20
CA THR A 3 -13.91 4.68 -11.15
C THR A 3 -13.30 4.62 -12.55
N SER A 4 -12.09 5.17 -12.68
CA SER A 4 -11.30 5.09 -13.91
C SER A 4 -11.09 3.62 -14.28
N THR A 5 -11.48 3.27 -15.52
CA THR A 5 -11.49 1.90 -16.05
C THR A 5 -10.11 1.44 -16.54
N SER A 6 -9.12 2.34 -16.55
CA SER A 6 -7.76 2.09 -17.04
C SER A 6 -6.75 2.74 -16.11
N LYS A 7 -5.92 1.93 -15.46
CA LYS A 7 -4.82 2.40 -14.59
C LYS A 7 -3.50 1.85 -15.09
N ARG A 8 -2.51 2.73 -15.20
CA ARG A 8 -1.14 2.36 -15.53
C ARG A 8 -0.50 1.63 -14.36
N VAL A 9 0.28 0.60 -14.66
CA VAL A 9 0.94 -0.25 -13.67
C VAL A 9 2.33 -0.64 -14.12
N LEU A 10 3.17 -0.94 -13.14
CA LEU A 10 4.45 -1.59 -13.30
C LEU A 10 4.42 -2.93 -12.54
N LEU A 11 4.49 -4.03 -13.28
CA LEU A 11 4.46 -5.40 -12.76
C LEU A 11 5.89 -5.90 -12.56
N TYR A 12 6.24 -6.19 -11.31
CA TYR A 12 7.50 -6.81 -10.90
C TYR A 12 7.37 -8.33 -10.96
N ARG A 13 8.40 -8.98 -11.50
CA ARG A 13 8.50 -10.45 -11.62
C ARG A 13 9.73 -10.93 -10.88
N PHE A 14 9.75 -12.20 -10.50
CA PHE A 14 10.90 -12.79 -9.81
C PHE A 14 12.09 -12.99 -10.76
N ASP A 15 11.86 -13.70 -11.86
CA ASP A 15 12.95 -14.17 -12.73
C ASP A 15 13.01 -13.43 -14.08
N ARG A 16 12.23 -12.35 -14.22
CA ARG A 16 12.11 -11.59 -15.48
C ARG A 16 12.06 -10.09 -15.21
N GLN A 17 12.33 -9.32 -16.27
CA GLN A 17 12.26 -7.88 -16.23
C GLN A 17 10.85 -7.38 -15.86
N PRO A 18 10.74 -6.24 -15.15
CA PRO A 18 9.47 -5.59 -14.89
C PRO A 18 8.75 -5.25 -16.19
N LEU A 19 7.42 -5.39 -16.17
CA LEU A 19 6.55 -5.13 -17.31
C LEU A 19 5.66 -3.92 -17.02
N GLU A 20 5.66 -2.96 -17.94
CA GLU A 20 4.75 -1.84 -17.89
C GLU A 20 3.47 -2.10 -18.69
N GLY A 21 2.33 -1.66 -18.16
CA GLY A 21 1.05 -1.84 -18.84
C GLY A 21 -0.09 -1.09 -18.18
N ILE A 22 -1.30 -1.46 -18.58
CA ILE A 22 -2.56 -0.89 -18.13
C ILE A 22 -3.44 -2.05 -17.65
N VAL A 23 -4.14 -1.84 -16.53
CA VAL A 23 -5.13 -2.78 -16.01
C VAL A 23 -6.47 -2.09 -15.86
N ASN A 24 -7.55 -2.87 -15.93
CA ASN A 24 -8.85 -2.45 -15.43
C ASN A 24 -8.96 -2.80 -13.94
N PRO A 25 -8.97 -1.81 -13.01
CA PRO A 25 -8.95 -2.07 -11.58
C PRO A 25 -10.11 -2.92 -11.07
N ALA A 26 -11.22 -2.99 -11.81
CA ALA A 26 -12.39 -3.78 -11.42
C ALA A 26 -12.24 -5.28 -11.74
N MET A 27 -11.35 -5.68 -12.67
CA MET A 27 -11.32 -7.04 -13.22
C MET A 27 -9.92 -7.63 -13.45
N TYR A 28 -8.85 -6.91 -13.10
CA TYR A 28 -7.48 -7.36 -13.34
C TYR A 28 -7.05 -8.57 -12.51
N LEU A 29 -7.69 -8.82 -11.36
CA LEU A 29 -7.41 -9.96 -10.49
C LEU A 29 -8.34 -11.13 -10.84
N LEU A 30 -7.84 -12.07 -11.63
CA LEU A 30 -8.49 -13.35 -11.88
C LEU A 30 -8.09 -14.36 -10.79
N PRO A 31 -8.78 -15.50 -10.65
CA PRO A 31 -8.48 -16.48 -9.60
C PRO A 31 -7.04 -17.02 -9.61
N ASP A 32 -6.42 -17.18 -10.78
CA ASP A 32 -5.12 -17.81 -10.97
C ASP A 32 -4.04 -16.89 -11.56
N ARG A 33 -4.43 -15.70 -12.01
CA ARG A 33 -3.56 -14.78 -12.75
C ARG A 33 -3.98 -13.32 -12.63
N VAL A 34 -3.09 -12.44 -13.08
CA VAL A 34 -3.38 -11.04 -13.37
C VAL A 34 -3.54 -10.86 -14.88
N GLU A 35 -4.60 -10.15 -15.27
CA GLU A 35 -4.77 -9.66 -16.63
C GLU A 35 -4.19 -8.23 -16.75
N LEU A 36 -3.31 -8.04 -17.72
CA LEU A 36 -2.63 -6.77 -17.98
C LEU A 36 -2.55 -6.53 -19.49
N MET A 37 -2.89 -5.32 -19.93
CA MET A 37 -2.69 -4.90 -21.30
C MET A 37 -1.34 -4.19 -21.42
N SER A 38 -0.48 -4.62 -22.33
CA SER A 38 0.79 -3.92 -22.60
C SER A 38 0.52 -2.52 -23.18
N LEU A 39 1.54 -1.66 -23.14
CA LEU A 39 1.46 -0.35 -23.81
C LEU A 39 1.36 -0.46 -25.35
N SER A 40 1.69 -1.62 -25.92
CA SER A 40 1.49 -1.93 -27.34
C SER A 40 0.08 -2.46 -27.66
N GLY A 41 -0.80 -2.60 -26.67
CA GLY A 41 -2.17 -3.07 -26.85
C GLY A 41 -2.35 -4.59 -26.82
N ALA A 42 -1.32 -5.37 -26.47
CA ALA A 42 -1.42 -6.81 -26.34
C ALA A 42 -1.90 -7.21 -24.94
N LEU A 43 -2.90 -8.09 -24.86
CA LEU A 43 -3.36 -8.66 -23.59
C LEU A 43 -2.37 -9.72 -23.09
N GLN A 44 -1.94 -9.60 -21.84
CA GLN A 44 -1.04 -10.52 -21.18
C GLN A 44 -1.70 -11.10 -19.93
N ASN A 45 -1.54 -12.41 -19.76
CA ASN A 45 -2.03 -13.18 -18.63
C ASN A 45 -0.83 -13.64 -17.79
N ILE A 46 -0.66 -13.07 -16.61
CA ILE A 46 0.53 -13.30 -15.77
C ILE A 46 0.12 -14.14 -14.56
N PRO A 47 0.57 -15.41 -14.46
CA PRO A 47 0.28 -16.25 -13.30
C PRO A 47 0.85 -15.65 -12.01
N TYR A 48 0.13 -15.80 -10.89
CA TYR A 48 0.62 -15.30 -9.60
C TYR A 48 1.94 -15.93 -9.15
N ALA A 49 2.27 -17.12 -9.64
CA ALA A 49 3.54 -17.80 -9.35
C ALA A 49 4.77 -17.10 -9.98
N GLU A 50 4.57 -16.29 -11.01
CA GLU A 50 5.65 -15.55 -11.70
C GLU A 50 5.73 -14.08 -11.24
N MET A 51 4.65 -13.59 -10.63
CA MET A 51 4.51 -12.20 -10.22
C MET A 51 5.03 -11.99 -8.80
N LYS A 52 5.87 -10.97 -8.64
CA LYS A 52 6.34 -10.51 -7.33
C LYS A 52 5.42 -9.44 -6.75
N ALA A 53 5.13 -8.40 -7.52
CA ALA A 53 4.21 -7.33 -7.11
C ALA A 53 3.67 -6.59 -8.34
N LEU A 54 2.54 -5.92 -8.21
CA LEU A 54 1.99 -5.01 -9.20
C LEU A 54 1.83 -3.63 -8.58
N CYS A 55 2.52 -2.64 -9.14
CA CYS A 55 2.56 -1.29 -8.63
C CYS A 55 1.73 -0.36 -9.51
N PHE A 56 0.76 0.34 -8.93
CA PHE A 56 -0.02 1.36 -9.62
C PHE A 56 0.78 2.67 -9.70
N VAL A 57 0.85 3.24 -10.91
CA VAL A 57 1.64 4.44 -11.21
C VAL A 57 0.81 5.44 -12.02
N SER A 58 1.07 6.74 -11.86
CA SER A 58 0.58 7.76 -12.80
C SER A 58 1.55 7.99 -13.94
N ASP A 59 2.86 7.94 -13.66
CA ASP A 59 3.91 8.28 -14.60
C ASP A 59 4.90 7.12 -14.79
N ALA A 60 5.55 7.11 -15.95
CA ALA A 60 6.66 6.19 -16.21
C ALA A 60 7.81 6.48 -15.25
N GLY A 61 8.51 5.44 -14.81
CA GLY A 61 9.67 5.62 -13.94
C GLY A 61 10.47 4.34 -13.73
N PRO A 62 11.65 4.45 -13.10
CA PRO A 62 12.49 3.30 -12.84
C PRO A 62 11.83 2.33 -11.85
N ALA A 63 12.10 1.04 -12.02
CA ALA A 63 11.56 -0.02 -11.18
C ALA A 63 12.27 -0.10 -9.81
N THR A 64 11.94 0.82 -8.90
CA THR A 64 12.68 0.99 -7.64
C THR A 64 11.94 0.52 -6.38
N LEU A 65 10.81 -0.18 -6.52
CA LEU A 65 9.96 -0.58 -5.38
C LEU A 65 10.72 -1.33 -4.27
N PHE A 66 11.62 -2.24 -4.68
CA PHE A 66 12.39 -3.08 -3.74
C PHE A 66 13.80 -2.55 -3.45
N THR A 67 14.30 -1.60 -4.24
CA THR A 67 15.67 -1.08 -4.12
C THR A 67 15.75 0.27 -3.40
N GLN A 68 14.65 1.02 -3.32
CA GLN A 68 14.61 2.35 -2.72
C GLN A 68 13.38 2.52 -1.82
N HIS A 69 13.62 2.85 -0.55
CA HIS A 69 12.58 3.13 0.45
C HIS A 69 11.47 2.06 0.49
N ASN A 70 11.86 0.79 0.41
CA ASN A 70 10.97 -0.37 0.51
C ASN A 70 10.46 -0.60 1.95
N LEU A 71 11.13 -0.04 2.96
CA LEU A 71 10.70 -0.14 4.36
C LEU A 71 10.32 1.23 4.92
N PHE A 72 9.44 1.25 5.92
CA PHE A 72 9.17 2.47 6.66
C PHE A 72 10.31 2.76 7.64
N GLU A 73 11.00 3.88 7.44
CA GLU A 73 12.06 4.36 8.35
C GLU A 73 11.50 4.81 9.71
N ARG A 74 10.23 5.21 9.75
CA ARG A 74 9.51 5.68 10.95
C ARG A 74 8.06 5.22 10.90
N ARG A 75 7.38 5.26 12.05
CA ARG A 75 5.94 4.94 12.13
C ARG A 75 5.15 5.75 11.10
N PRO A 76 4.37 5.10 10.21
CA PRO A 76 3.56 5.80 9.22
C PRO A 76 2.51 6.70 9.87
N LYS A 77 2.14 7.78 9.18
CA LYS A 77 1.06 8.69 9.60
C LYS A 77 -0.30 8.30 9.01
N VAL A 78 -0.32 7.49 7.95
CA VAL A 78 -1.52 7.04 7.27
C VAL A 78 -2.21 5.94 8.09
N PRO A 79 -3.50 6.07 8.44
CA PRO A 79 -4.21 5.04 9.18
C PRO A 79 -4.28 3.70 8.45
N GLY A 80 -4.19 2.62 9.21
CA GLY A 80 -4.26 1.24 8.73
C GLY A 80 -3.30 0.31 9.47
N LEU A 81 -3.13 -0.89 8.96
CA LEU A 81 -2.24 -1.89 9.56
C LEU A 81 -0.85 -1.78 8.93
N TRP A 82 0.12 -1.28 9.70
CA TRP A 82 1.52 -1.27 9.27
C TRP A 82 2.04 -2.69 9.32
N THR A 83 2.30 -3.24 8.13
CA THR A 83 2.65 -4.64 7.93
C THR A 83 3.95 -4.73 7.15
N ARG A 84 4.82 -5.65 7.54
CA ARG A 84 6.01 -6.05 6.80
C ARG A 84 5.71 -7.31 6.01
N PHE A 85 6.09 -7.30 4.74
CA PHE A 85 5.96 -8.40 3.80
C PHE A 85 7.35 -8.93 3.48
N SER A 86 7.57 -10.22 3.75
CA SER A 86 8.80 -10.93 3.40
C SER A 86 8.53 -11.80 2.18
N PHE A 87 9.30 -11.60 1.11
CA PHE A 87 9.15 -12.29 -0.17
C PHE A 87 9.97 -13.57 -0.19
N ARG A 88 9.57 -14.52 -1.05
CA ARG A 88 10.25 -15.82 -1.19
C ARG A 88 11.69 -15.73 -1.70
N ASP A 89 12.07 -14.61 -2.32
CA ASP A 89 13.44 -14.32 -2.76
C ASP A 89 14.27 -13.52 -1.73
N GLY A 90 13.73 -13.33 -0.52
CA GLY A 90 14.41 -12.64 0.58
C GLY A 90 14.15 -11.13 0.64
N ASP A 91 13.52 -10.55 -0.39
CA ASP A 91 13.17 -9.14 -0.38
C ASP A 91 12.13 -8.81 0.69
N LYS A 92 12.10 -7.54 1.08
CA LYS A 92 11.15 -7.03 2.07
C LYS A 92 10.48 -5.77 1.55
N LEU A 93 9.19 -5.63 1.86
CA LEU A 93 8.41 -4.42 1.59
C LEU A 93 7.54 -4.15 2.81
N ASP A 94 7.55 -2.92 3.32
CA ASP A 94 6.55 -2.51 4.28
C ASP A 94 5.34 -1.92 3.52
N GLY A 95 4.18 -1.93 4.17
CA GLY A 95 2.98 -1.33 3.62
C GLY A 95 1.95 -1.01 4.70
N ILE A 96 1.06 -0.07 4.39
CA ILE A 96 -0.17 0.13 5.14
C ILE A 96 -1.29 -0.66 4.44
N LEU A 97 -1.83 -1.65 5.15
CA LEU A 97 -3.03 -2.39 4.76
C LEU A 97 -4.30 -1.66 5.24
N SER A 98 -5.39 -1.85 4.49
CA SER A 98 -6.71 -1.41 4.95
C SER A 98 -7.10 -2.13 6.24
N HIS A 99 -7.73 -1.40 7.17
CA HIS A 99 -8.32 -2.00 8.37
C HIS A 99 -9.65 -2.71 8.06
N ASN A 100 -10.24 -2.45 6.88
CA ASN A 100 -11.41 -3.15 6.39
C ASN A 100 -10.99 -4.44 5.69
N LEU A 101 -11.18 -5.57 6.36
CA LEU A 101 -10.79 -6.89 5.85
C LEU A 101 -11.57 -7.29 4.59
N LEU A 102 -12.76 -6.72 4.36
CA LEU A 102 -13.56 -6.98 3.16
C LEU A 102 -12.93 -6.40 1.89
N GLU A 103 -12.06 -5.40 2.02
CA GLU A 103 -11.34 -4.81 0.89
C GLU A 103 -10.12 -5.64 0.48
N TRP A 104 -9.80 -6.72 1.19
CA TRP A 104 -8.62 -7.52 0.91
C TRP A 104 -8.92 -8.51 -0.21
N PRO A 105 -8.19 -8.46 -1.34
CA PRO A 105 -8.37 -9.46 -2.37
C PRO A 105 -8.07 -10.86 -1.83
N ALA A 106 -8.82 -11.87 -2.29
CA ALA A 106 -8.55 -13.27 -1.93
C ALA A 106 -7.18 -13.77 -2.46
N THR A 107 -6.66 -13.15 -3.53
CA THR A 107 -5.42 -13.57 -4.20
C THR A 107 -4.16 -12.85 -3.69
N GLY A 108 -4.31 -11.68 -3.08
CA GLY A 108 -3.19 -10.94 -2.49
C GLY A 108 -3.56 -9.86 -1.48
N TYR A 109 -2.64 -8.92 -1.33
CA TYR A 109 -2.73 -7.77 -0.44
C TYR A 109 -2.57 -6.49 -1.25
N LEU A 110 -3.49 -5.53 -1.07
CA LEU A 110 -3.37 -4.21 -1.69
C LEU A 110 -2.95 -3.19 -0.64
N ILE A 111 -1.74 -2.68 -0.74
CA ILE A 111 -1.11 -1.82 0.25
C ILE A 111 -0.85 -0.41 -0.27
N THR A 112 -0.73 0.53 0.65
CA THR A 112 -0.05 1.81 0.42
C THR A 112 1.43 1.65 0.79
N PRO A 113 2.38 1.77 -0.16
CA PRO A 113 3.81 1.59 0.12
C PRO A 113 4.41 2.80 0.87
N PRO A 114 5.65 2.72 1.37
CA PRO A 114 6.38 3.88 1.87
C PRO A 114 6.65 4.89 0.75
N ARG A 115 6.64 6.17 1.12
CA ARG A 115 6.81 7.32 0.21
C ARG A 115 5.94 7.18 -1.06
N PRO A 116 4.60 7.09 -0.92
CA PRO A 116 3.73 6.99 -2.09
C PRO A 116 3.89 8.24 -2.96
N GLY A 117 3.88 8.04 -4.27
CA GLY A 117 4.10 9.10 -5.26
C GLY A 117 3.72 8.64 -6.66
N ALA A 118 4.06 9.44 -7.68
CA ALA A 118 3.69 9.18 -9.07
C ALA A 118 4.09 7.77 -9.57
N THR A 119 5.26 7.28 -9.16
CA THR A 119 5.81 5.99 -9.59
C THR A 119 5.47 4.83 -8.64
N ARG A 120 4.73 5.09 -7.55
CA ARG A 120 4.35 4.08 -6.54
C ARG A 120 3.15 4.51 -5.70
N GLN A 121 1.95 4.46 -6.27
CA GLN A 121 0.75 4.92 -5.56
C GLN A 121 0.17 3.84 -4.64
N ARG A 122 0.01 2.63 -5.18
CA ARG A 122 -0.53 1.44 -4.51
C ARG A 122 0.26 0.24 -4.99
N VAL A 123 0.35 -0.80 -4.17
CA VAL A 123 1.02 -2.05 -4.55
C VAL A 123 0.12 -3.22 -4.21
N PHE A 124 -0.17 -4.04 -5.21
CA PHE A 124 -0.75 -5.35 -5.03
C PHE A 124 0.38 -6.39 -4.90
N ILE A 125 0.30 -7.24 -3.89
CA ILE A 125 1.26 -8.32 -3.63
C ILE A 125 0.50 -9.64 -3.60
N PRO A 126 0.76 -10.60 -4.51
CA PRO A 126 0.08 -11.89 -4.48
C PRO A 126 0.53 -12.72 -3.29
N ARG A 127 -0.36 -13.52 -2.71
CA ARG A 127 -0.03 -14.38 -1.56
C ARG A 127 1.10 -15.38 -1.89
N SER A 128 1.14 -15.89 -3.12
CA SER A 128 2.18 -16.81 -3.61
C SER A 128 3.59 -16.20 -3.68
N ALA A 129 3.72 -14.87 -3.68
CA ALA A 129 5.03 -14.21 -3.67
C ALA A 129 5.66 -14.15 -2.27
N LEU A 130 4.87 -14.39 -1.22
CA LEU A 130 5.25 -14.13 0.16
C LEU A 130 5.74 -15.40 0.86
N ALA A 131 6.84 -15.24 1.61
CA ALA A 131 7.27 -16.21 2.62
C ALA A 131 6.60 -15.94 3.97
N GLY A 132 6.20 -14.69 4.24
CA GLY A 132 5.52 -14.34 5.49
C GLY A 132 5.06 -12.89 5.56
N THR A 133 4.18 -12.61 6.52
CA THR A 133 3.68 -11.28 6.84
C THR A 133 3.74 -11.02 8.34
N GLU A 134 4.16 -9.82 8.73
CA GLU A 134 4.32 -9.43 10.13
C GLU A 134 3.61 -8.10 10.39
N LEU A 135 2.67 -8.08 11.34
CA LEU A 135 2.08 -6.83 11.80
C LEU A 135 3.07 -6.07 12.68
N ARG A 136 3.49 -4.89 12.23
CA ARG A 136 4.44 -4.01 12.94
C ARG A 136 3.72 -3.03 13.87
N GLY A 137 2.47 -2.71 13.56
CA GLY A 137 1.61 -1.93 14.44
C GLY A 137 0.32 -1.49 13.76
N VAL A 138 -0.61 -1.00 14.59
CA VAL A 138 -1.86 -0.38 14.12
C VAL A 138 -1.67 1.13 14.10
N VAL A 139 -1.87 1.76 12.95
CA VAL A 139 -1.79 3.21 12.78
C VAL A 139 -3.22 3.76 12.72
N GLY A 140 -3.52 4.71 13.59
CA GLY A 140 -4.85 5.31 13.68
C GLY A 140 -5.01 6.09 14.98
N THR A 141 -6.07 6.87 15.07
CA THR A 141 -6.46 7.52 16.33
C THR A 141 -7.09 6.49 17.25
N SER A 142 -6.34 6.04 18.25
CA SER A 142 -6.92 5.29 19.37
C SER A 142 -7.89 6.20 20.13
N LEU A 143 -9.11 5.74 20.39
CA LEU A 143 -10.09 6.44 21.23
C LEU A 143 -9.51 6.76 22.63
N ALA A 144 -8.66 5.87 23.16
CA ALA A 144 -7.95 6.10 24.43
C ALA A 144 -6.98 7.29 24.35
N ALA A 145 -6.29 7.47 23.22
CA ALA A 145 -5.39 8.61 23.00
C ALA A 145 -6.16 9.92 22.77
N ALA A 146 -7.36 9.85 22.18
CA ALA A 146 -8.25 11.00 22.02
C ALA A 146 -8.85 11.47 23.36
N GLY A 147 -9.16 10.54 24.27
CA GLY A 147 -9.63 10.85 25.62
C GLY A 147 -8.58 11.55 26.49
N LEU A 148 -7.30 11.16 26.38
CA LEU A 148 -6.19 11.78 27.11
C LEU A 148 -5.93 13.24 26.69
N ARG A 149 -6.17 13.59 25.41
CA ARG A 149 -6.02 14.97 24.90
C ARG A 149 -7.18 15.90 25.28
N LYS A 150 -8.29 15.35 25.79
CA LYS A 150 -9.46 16.12 26.25
C LYS A 150 -9.39 16.52 27.73
N ARG A 151 -8.33 16.17 28.47
CA ARG A 151 -8.14 16.76 29.80
C ARG A 151 -7.80 18.25 29.62
N PRO A 152 -8.65 19.18 30.11
CA PRO A 152 -8.30 20.59 30.09
C PRO A 152 -7.00 20.77 30.86
N ALA A 153 -6.09 21.59 30.34
CA ALA A 153 -4.92 22.01 31.09
C ALA A 153 -5.38 22.65 32.40
N PRO A 154 -4.67 22.47 33.53
CA PRO A 154 -4.96 23.22 34.75
C PRO A 154 -4.89 24.71 34.39
N GLN A 155 -5.98 25.44 34.62
CA GLN A 155 -6.00 26.90 34.48
C GLN A 155 -5.27 27.49 35.68
N ASP A 156 -3.95 27.41 35.68
CA ASP A 156 -3.14 28.17 36.62
C ASP A 156 -3.11 29.63 36.15
N GLY A 157 -3.89 30.48 36.82
CA GLY A 157 -3.51 31.88 37.00
C GLY A 157 -4.22 32.94 36.14
N GLN A 158 -5.52 32.84 35.87
CA GLN A 158 -6.27 34.05 35.46
C GLN A 158 -6.83 34.76 36.70
N LEU A 159 -6.06 35.71 37.24
CA LEU A 159 -6.55 36.68 38.22
C LEU A 159 -7.60 37.57 37.53
N THR A 160 -8.83 37.53 38.01
CA THR A 160 -9.87 38.51 37.64
C THR A 160 -9.46 39.85 38.25
N MET A 161 -8.97 40.75 37.41
CA MET A 161 -8.72 42.14 37.82
C MET A 161 -10.03 42.92 37.63
N PHE A 162 -10.43 43.61 38.69
CA PHE A 162 -11.50 44.62 38.81
C PHE A 162 -12.91 44.12 39.22
N ASP A 163 -13.16 44.17 40.53
CA ASP A 163 -14.45 44.61 41.08
C ASP A 163 -14.34 46.11 41.39
N SER A 164 -15.15 46.94 40.71
CA SER A 164 -15.77 48.22 41.15
C SER A 164 -16.43 48.92 39.97
#